data_AF-A0A9E3BH99-F1
#
_entry.id   AF-A0A9E3BH99-F1
#
_cell.length_a   1.000
_cell.length_b   1.000
_cell.length_c   1.000
_cell.angle_alpha   90.00
_cell.angle_beta   90.00
_cell.angle_gamma   90.00
#
_symmetry.space_group_name_H-M   'P 1'
#
loop_
_entity.id
_entity.type
_entity.pdbx_description
1 polymer ?
#
loop_
_entity_poly.entity_id
_entity_poly.type
_entity_poly.pdbx_seq_one_letter_code
_entity_poly.pdbx_strand_id
1 'polypeptide(L)'
;MASTRSRLKAALGMAAAGIVVAALVHSHPERLRAPAWVAYCAASSFVVAGVSVAARELGFRRAADGFICLLLAALTAIPLWIAFGGGPRQCVVRGVDVVGPSSEWLCRGVFGFSSAVLGLMLLLAVRSVLRRGLAD
;
A
#
# COMPACT_ATOMS: atom_id res chain seq x y z
N MET A 1 6.52 -25.03 -6.75
CA MET A 1 5.84 -23.85 -7.34
C MET A 1 4.35 -23.94 -7.00
N ALA A 2 3.74 -22.89 -6.42
CA ALA A 2 2.30 -22.92 -6.12
C ALA A 2 1.47 -22.96 -7.41
N SER A 3 0.37 -23.72 -7.42
CA SER A 3 -0.53 -23.80 -8.58
C SER A 3 -1.26 -22.47 -8.83
N THR A 4 -1.58 -22.16 -10.08
CA THR A 4 -2.38 -20.98 -10.48
C THR A 4 -3.65 -20.84 -9.64
N ARG A 5 -4.36 -21.95 -9.37
CA ARG A 5 -5.54 -21.95 -8.50
C ARG A 5 -5.23 -21.48 -7.08
N SER A 6 -4.09 -21.87 -6.52
CA SER A 6 -3.66 -21.43 -5.18
C SER A 6 -3.39 -19.93 -5.14
N ARG A 7 -2.71 -19.40 -6.18
CA ARG A 7 -2.44 -17.96 -6.31
C ARG A 7 -3.72 -17.12 -6.47
N LEU A 8 -4.68 -17.60 -7.26
CA LEU A 8 -5.98 -16.95 -7.43
C LEU A 8 -6.79 -16.94 -6.13
N LYS A 9 -6.74 -18.03 -5.34
CA LYS A 9 -7.37 -18.05 -4.01
C LYS A 9 -6.73 -17.02 -3.07
N ALA A 10 -5.40 -16.92 -3.06
CA ALA A 10 -4.69 -15.92 -2.26
C ALA A 10 -5.02 -14.48 -2.70
N ALA A 11 -5.10 -14.24 -4.02
CA ALA A 11 -5.52 -12.96 -4.59
C ALA A 11 -6.93 -12.57 -4.14
N LEU A 12 -7.88 -13.51 -4.21
CA LEU A 12 -9.25 -13.30 -3.75
C LEU A 12 -9.31 -13.03 -2.24
N GLY A 13 -8.52 -13.78 -1.45
CA GLY A 13 -8.42 -13.56 0.00
C GLY A 13 -7.90 -12.17 0.35
N MET A 14 -6.87 -11.69 -0.34
CA MET A 14 -6.35 -10.33 -0.16
C MET A 14 -7.40 -9.27 -0.54
N ALA A 15 -8.09 -9.44 -1.68
CA ALA A 15 -9.12 -8.50 -2.09
C ALA A 15 -10.30 -8.46 -1.11
N ALA A 16 -10.76 -9.63 -0.64
CA ALA A 16 -11.80 -9.73 0.37
C ALA A 16 -11.39 -9.05 1.68
N ALA A 17 -10.15 -9.26 2.14
CA ALA A 17 -9.63 -8.59 3.34
C ALA A 17 -9.67 -7.06 3.20
N GLY A 18 -9.26 -6.53 2.04
CA GLY A 18 -9.33 -5.10 1.76
C GLY A 18 -10.75 -4.53 1.80
N ILE A 19 -11.72 -5.25 1.21
CA ILE A 19 -13.14 -4.87 1.23
C ILE A 19 -13.70 -4.88 2.65
N VAL A 20 -13.39 -5.92 3.43
CA VAL A 20 -13.81 -6.02 4.84
C VAL A 20 -13.23 -4.86 5.65
N VAL A 21 -11.95 -4.53 5.48
CA VAL A 21 -11.34 -3.37 6.15
C VAL A 21 -12.03 -2.07 5.73
N ALA A 22 -12.30 -1.86 4.43
CA ALA A 22 -13.02 -0.68 3.96
C ALA A 22 -14.43 -0.57 4.56
N ALA A 23 -15.14 -1.68 4.70
CA ALA A 23 -16.45 -1.73 5.36
C ALA A 23 -16.34 -1.34 6.84
N LEU A 24 -15.33 -1.84 7.55
CA LEU A 24 -15.07 -1.47 8.96
C LEU A 24 -14.71 0.01 9.12
N VAL A 25 -13.93 0.57 8.20
CA VAL A 25 -13.61 2.02 8.17
C VAL A 25 -14.88 2.84 7.99
N HIS A 26 -15.81 2.38 7.14
CA HIS A 26 -17.08 3.06 6.90
C HIS A 26 -18.06 2.94 8.07
N SER A 27 -18.12 1.78 8.73
CA SER A 27 -19.07 1.53 9.82
C SER A 27 -18.61 2.06 11.18
N HIS A 28 -17.31 2.24 11.39
CA HIS A 28 -16.72 2.72 12.65
C HIS A 28 -15.73 3.88 12.44
N PRO A 29 -16.13 4.99 11.80
CA PRO A 29 -15.22 6.11 11.54
C PRO A 29 -14.67 6.74 12.84
N GLU A 30 -15.41 6.67 13.94
CA GLU A 30 -15.03 7.19 15.26
C GLU A 30 -13.83 6.48 15.89
N ARG A 31 -13.51 5.26 15.44
CA ARG A 31 -12.36 4.49 15.95
C ARG A 31 -11.07 4.76 15.18
N LEU A 32 -11.12 5.57 14.13
CA LEU A 32 -9.97 5.89 13.30
C LEU A 32 -9.05 6.88 14.02
N ARG A 33 -7.79 6.50 14.19
CA ARG A 33 -6.72 7.41 14.67
C ARG A 33 -6.07 8.22 13.55
N ALA A 34 -6.53 8.03 12.32
CA ALA A 34 -6.03 8.67 11.12
C ALA A 34 -7.20 9.21 10.29
N PRO A 35 -6.97 10.18 9.39
CA PRO A 35 -7.98 10.64 8.45
C PRO A 35 -8.53 9.47 7.64
N ALA A 36 -9.84 9.49 7.36
CA ALA A 36 -10.53 8.42 6.65
C ALA A 36 -9.88 8.06 5.31
N TRP A 37 -9.38 9.07 4.57
CA TRP A 37 -8.71 8.84 3.29
C TRP A 37 -7.49 7.93 3.41
N VAL A 38 -6.71 8.03 4.49
CA VAL A 38 -5.52 7.19 4.72
C VAL A 38 -5.95 5.74 4.93
N ALA A 39 -7.02 5.54 5.70
CA ALA A 39 -7.57 4.21 5.98
C ALA A 39 -8.14 3.56 4.72
N TYR A 40 -8.84 4.33 3.87
CA TYR A 40 -9.30 3.83 2.57
C TYR A 40 -8.14 3.54 1.60
N CYS A 41 -7.09 4.37 1.58
CA CYS A 41 -5.88 4.06 0.80
C CYS A 41 -5.24 2.74 1.25
N ALA A 42 -5.12 2.51 2.56
CA ALA A 42 -4.60 1.25 3.09
C ALA A 42 -5.50 0.05 2.71
N ALA A 43 -6.81 0.18 2.88
CA ALA A 43 -7.77 -0.86 2.50
C ALA A 43 -7.72 -1.19 0.99
N SER A 44 -7.66 -0.15 0.15
CA SER A 44 -7.56 -0.30 -1.31
C SER A 44 -6.27 -0.99 -1.74
N SER A 45 -5.18 -0.86 -0.97
CA SER A 45 -3.89 -1.49 -1.30
C SER A 45 -4.01 -3.01 -1.33
N PHE A 46 -4.79 -3.61 -0.41
CA PHE A 46 -5.07 -5.05 -0.42
C PHE A 46 -5.90 -5.47 -1.64
N VAL A 47 -6.90 -4.68 -2.01
CA VAL A 47 -7.74 -4.93 -3.19
C VAL A 47 -6.92 -4.86 -4.46
N VAL A 48 -6.17 -3.78 -4.65
CA VAL A 48 -5.32 -3.58 -5.82
C VAL A 48 -4.23 -4.66 -5.91
N ALA A 49 -3.64 -5.06 -4.78
CA ALA A 49 -2.68 -6.15 -4.74
C ALA A 49 -3.32 -7.47 -5.22
N GLY A 50 -4.49 -7.84 -4.69
CA GLY A 50 -5.22 -9.03 -5.13
C GLY A 50 -5.56 -9.00 -6.62
N VAL A 51 -6.11 -7.89 -7.10
CA VAL A 51 -6.45 -7.69 -8.53
C VAL A 51 -5.19 -7.76 -9.40
N SER A 52 -4.06 -7.20 -8.97
CA SER A 52 -2.81 -7.25 -9.73
C SER A 52 -2.32 -8.69 -9.94
N VAL A 53 -2.42 -9.53 -8.91
CA VAL A 53 -2.06 -10.95 -8.97
C VAL A 53 -3.01 -11.70 -9.89
N ALA A 54 -4.32 -11.49 -9.75
CA ALA A 54 -5.32 -12.12 -10.61
C ALA A 54 -5.13 -11.73 -12.09
N ALA A 55 -4.93 -10.44 -12.39
CA ALA A 55 -4.68 -9.95 -13.74
C ALA A 55 -3.43 -10.59 -14.36
N ARG A 56 -2.37 -10.77 -13.57
CA ARG A 56 -1.13 -11.44 -14.01
C ARG A 56 -1.34 -12.90 -14.36
N GLU A 57 -2.06 -13.64 -13.53
CA GLU A 57 -2.35 -15.06 -13.76
C GLU A 57 -3.33 -15.28 -14.93
N LEU A 58 -4.20 -14.29 -15.21
CA LEU A 58 -5.12 -14.31 -16.35
C LEU A 58 -4.49 -13.80 -17.67
N GLY A 59 -3.20 -13.42 -17.66
CA GLY A 59 -2.48 -12.99 -18.86
C GLY A 59 -2.58 -11.50 -19.19
N PHE A 60 -3.31 -10.70 -18.40
CA PHE A 60 -3.44 -9.24 -18.58
C PHE A 60 -2.23 -8.48 -18.01
N ARG A 61 -1.04 -8.71 -18.59
CA ARG A 61 0.23 -8.19 -18.07
C ARG A 61 0.27 -6.67 -17.97
N ARG A 62 -0.20 -5.93 -18.99
CA ARG A 62 -0.21 -4.46 -18.96
C ARG A 62 -1.11 -3.91 -17.84
N ALA A 63 -2.28 -4.51 -17.64
CA ALA A 63 -3.18 -4.13 -16.55
C ALA A 63 -2.57 -4.43 -15.18
N ALA A 64 -1.94 -5.60 -15.02
CA ALA A 64 -1.24 -5.97 -13.79
C ALA A 64 -0.11 -4.98 -13.44
N ASP A 65 0.68 -4.56 -14.43
CA ASP A 65 1.73 -3.55 -14.24
C ASP A 65 1.15 -2.18 -13.84
N GLY A 66 0.00 -1.79 -14.41
CA GLY A 66 -0.75 -0.60 -13.99
C GLY A 66 -1.24 -0.68 -12.54
N PHE A 67 -1.80 -1.82 -12.12
CA PHE A 67 -2.22 -2.04 -10.73
C PHE A 67 -1.03 -2.01 -9.76
N ILE A 68 0.14 -2.51 -10.16
CA ILE A 68 1.36 -2.41 -9.35
C ILE A 68 1.76 -0.93 -9.17
N CYS A 69 1.67 -0.11 -10.22
CA CYS A 69 1.93 1.33 -10.10
C CYS A 69 0.94 2.00 -9.14
N LEU A 70 -0.35 1.66 -9.24
CA LEU A 70 -1.37 2.18 -8.32
C LEU A 70 -1.11 1.76 -6.86
N LEU A 71 -0.72 0.50 -6.65
CA LEU A 71 -0.34 -0.01 -5.33
C LEU A 71 0.86 0.74 -4.76
N LEU A 72 1.93 0.92 -5.56
CA LEU A 72 3.12 1.68 -5.14
C LEU A 72 2.78 3.15 -4.84
N ALA A 73 1.87 3.77 -5.59
CA ALA A 73 1.39 5.11 -5.32
C ALA A 73 0.68 5.20 -3.96
N ALA A 74 -0.24 4.26 -3.66
CA ALA A 74 -0.91 4.20 -2.36
C ALA A 74 0.09 3.94 -1.21
N LEU A 75 1.00 2.99 -1.40
CA LEU A 75 2.05 2.66 -0.43
C LEU A 75 3.06 3.80 -0.23
N THR A 76 3.22 4.71 -1.20
CA THR A 76 4.04 5.91 -1.05
C THR A 76 3.27 7.03 -0.35
N ALA A 77 1.99 7.22 -0.69
CA ALA A 77 1.16 8.31 -0.16
C ALA A 77 0.96 8.23 1.36
N ILE A 78 0.77 7.01 1.90
CA ILE A 78 0.57 6.78 3.33
C ILE A 78 1.79 7.22 4.17
N PRO A 79 3.00 6.68 3.97
CA PRO A 79 4.18 7.09 4.73
C PRO A 79 4.57 8.54 4.45
N LEU A 80 4.29 9.06 3.24
CA LEU A 80 4.54 10.47 2.91
C LEU A 80 3.69 11.39 3.78
N TRP A 81 2.42 11.04 3.98
CA TRP A 81 1.55 11.74 4.91
C TRP A 81 2.01 11.61 6.37
N ILE A 82 2.55 10.46 6.78
CA ILE A 82 3.09 10.31 8.14
C ILE A 82 4.31 11.23 8.34
N ALA A 83 5.22 11.26 7.36
CA ALA A 83 6.45 12.04 7.40
C ALA A 83 6.20 13.56 7.39
N PHE A 84 5.32 14.03 6.49
CA PHE A 84 5.15 15.46 6.20
C PHE A 84 3.80 16.04 6.63
N GLY A 85 2.84 15.20 7.03
CA GLY A 85 1.54 15.68 7.47
C GLY A 85 1.59 16.43 8.80
N GLY A 86 0.70 17.40 8.95
CA GLY A 86 0.55 18.18 10.17
C GLY A 86 -0.07 17.39 11.33
N GLY A 87 0.15 17.89 12.54
CA GLY A 87 -0.37 17.33 13.79
C GLY A 87 0.57 16.33 14.47
N PRO A 88 0.38 16.09 15.78
CA PRO A 88 1.23 15.18 16.55
C PRO A 88 1.08 13.74 16.05
N ARG A 89 2.20 13.04 15.89
CA ARG A 89 2.25 11.64 15.45
C ARG A 89 2.56 10.74 16.65
N GLN A 90 1.61 9.91 17.04
CA GLN A 90 1.87 8.88 18.05
C GLN A 90 2.53 7.67 17.38
N CYS A 91 3.84 7.58 17.52
CA CYS A 91 4.60 6.43 17.06
C CYS A 91 4.96 5.53 18.21
N VAL A 92 4.37 4.34 18.20
CA VAL A 92 4.75 3.26 19.10
C VAL A 92 5.61 2.29 18.30
N VAL A 93 6.91 2.31 18.58
CA VAL A 93 7.79 1.25 18.08
C VAL A 93 7.53 0.04 18.97
N ARG A 94 6.99 -1.03 18.38
CA ARG A 94 6.93 -2.35 19.03
C ARG A 94 7.96 -3.24 18.34
N GLY A 95 9.17 -3.27 18.92
CA GLY A 95 10.22 -4.24 18.59
C GLY A 95 10.24 -5.41 19.58
N VAL A 96 11.08 -6.42 19.32
CA VAL A 96 11.13 -7.69 20.09
C VAL A 96 11.39 -7.47 21.59
N ASP A 97 12.02 -6.36 22.02
CA ASP A 97 12.27 -6.08 23.46
C ASP A 97 12.17 -4.58 23.84
N VAL A 98 11.62 -3.72 22.98
CA VAL A 98 11.50 -2.28 23.29
C VAL A 98 10.09 -1.81 22.95
N VAL A 99 9.33 -1.50 24.00
CA VAL A 99 8.05 -0.79 23.93
C VAL A 99 8.26 0.55 24.62
N GLY A 100 8.42 1.61 23.84
CA GLY A 100 8.61 2.96 24.36
C GLY A 100 8.07 4.01 23.40
N PRO A 101 7.72 5.21 23.91
CA PRO A 101 7.41 6.34 23.04
C PRO A 101 8.64 6.65 22.18
N SER A 102 8.47 6.65 20.87
CA SER A 102 9.52 7.05 19.94
C SER A 102 9.52 8.57 19.79
N SER A 103 10.68 9.17 19.57
CA SER A 103 10.75 10.59 19.25
C SER A 103 10.03 10.85 17.92
N GLU A 104 9.22 11.92 17.87
CA GLU A 104 8.47 12.29 16.67
C GLU A 104 9.39 12.42 15.44
N TRP A 105 10.58 12.99 15.65
CA TRP A 105 11.63 13.14 14.64
C TRP A 105 12.11 11.81 14.06
N LEU A 106 12.37 10.81 14.91
CA LEU A 106 12.77 9.49 14.44
C LEU A 106 11.66 8.88 13.59
N CYS A 107 10.42 9.06 14.01
CA CYS A 107 9.30 8.49 13.31
C CYS A 107 9.09 9.13 11.92
N ARG A 108 9.10 10.46 11.85
CA ARG A 108 9.04 11.18 10.58
C ARG A 108 10.22 10.83 9.67
N GLY A 109 11.41 10.65 10.24
CA GLY A 109 12.61 10.24 9.51
C GLY A 109 12.47 8.87 8.85
N VAL A 110 12.05 7.84 9.61
CA VAL A 110 11.87 6.47 9.09
C VAL A 110 10.80 6.44 8.00
N PHE A 111 9.62 7.03 8.26
CA PHE A 111 8.55 7.08 7.26
C PHE A 111 8.92 7.93 6.05
N GLY A 112 9.68 9.02 6.24
CA GLY A 112 10.20 9.85 5.15
C GLY A 112 11.16 9.08 4.25
N PHE A 113 12.09 8.34 4.84
CA PHE A 113 13.00 7.46 4.11
C PHE A 113 12.25 6.36 3.35
N SER A 114 11.30 5.67 4.00
CA SER A 114 10.46 4.67 3.33
C SER A 114 9.67 5.26 2.17
N SER A 115 9.16 6.48 2.32
CA SER A 115 8.45 7.20 1.25
C SER A 115 9.36 7.51 0.07
N ALA A 116 10.61 7.91 0.32
CA ALA A 116 11.58 8.17 -0.75
C ALA A 116 11.91 6.90 -1.53
N VAL A 117 12.12 5.77 -0.83
CA VAL A 117 12.39 4.47 -1.48
C VAL A 117 11.19 4.02 -2.31
N LEU A 118 9.97 4.05 -1.75
CA LEU A 118 8.75 3.66 -2.46
C LEU A 118 8.45 4.60 -3.64
N GLY A 119 8.70 5.89 -3.48
CA GLY A 119 8.58 6.89 -4.53
C GLY A 119 9.56 6.63 -5.69
N LEU A 120 10.81 6.28 -5.38
CA LEU A 120 11.78 5.88 -6.40
C LEU A 120 11.33 4.62 -7.14
N MET A 121 10.85 3.60 -6.42
CA MET A 121 10.31 2.37 -7.02
C MET A 121 9.11 2.67 -7.93
N LEU A 122 8.20 3.55 -7.50
CA LEU A 122 7.06 4.01 -8.29
C LEU A 122 7.52 4.70 -9.58
N LEU A 123 8.47 5.63 -9.50
CA LEU A 123 9.02 6.32 -10.66
C LEU A 123 9.63 5.34 -11.68
N LEU A 124 10.39 4.36 -11.19
CA LEU A 124 10.98 3.33 -12.04
C LEU A 124 9.90 2.43 -12.66
N ALA A 125 8.88 2.05 -11.89
CA ALA A 125 7.75 1.24 -12.37
C ALA A 125 6.98 1.97 -13.48
N VAL A 126 6.57 3.22 -13.25
CA VAL A 126 5.88 4.07 -14.24
C VAL A 126 6.74 4.24 -15.49
N ARG A 127 8.03 4.55 -15.32
CA ARG A 127 8.95 4.67 -16.46
C ARG A 127 9.06 3.38 -17.24
N SER A 128 9.04 2.22 -16.58
CA SER A 128 9.10 0.92 -17.25
C SER A 128 7.83 0.62 -18.05
N VAL A 129 6.65 0.98 -17.52
CA VAL A 129 5.36 0.82 -18.21
C VAL A 129 5.27 1.73 -19.42
N LEU A 130 5.64 3.01 -19.26
CA LEU A 130 5.64 3.97 -20.36
C LEU A 130 6.61 3.57 -21.48
N ARG A 131 7.81 3.09 -21.13
CA ARG A 131 8.78 2.61 -22.13
C ARG A 131 8.28 1.40 -22.91
N ARG A 132 7.57 0.47 -22.27
CA ARG A 132 6.98 -0.68 -22.96
C ARG A 132 5.83 -0.25 -23.87
N GLY A 133 4.96 0.65 -23.39
CA GLY A 133 3.84 1.17 -24.18
C GLY A 133 4.22 2.06 -25.37
N LEU A 134 5.43 2.63 -25.39
CA LEU A 134 5.97 3.36 -26.55
C LEU A 134 6.67 2.43 -27.58
N ALA A 135 6.95 1.18 -27.21
CA ALA A 135 7.60 0.20 -28.09
C ALA A 135 6.58 -0.76 -28.75
N ASP A 136 5.30 -0.64 -28.38
CA ASP A 136 4.15 -1.37 -28.90
C ASP A 136 3.36 -0.49 -29.88
#